data_AF-A0A9E5ZYC9-F1
#
_entry.id   AF-A0A9E5ZYC9-F1
#
_cell.length_a   1.000
_cell.length_b   1.000
_cell.length_c   1.000
_cell.angle_alpha   90.00
_cell.angle_beta   90.00
_cell.angle_gamma   90.00
#
_symmetry.space_group_name_H-M   'P 1'
#
loop_
_entity.id
_entity.type
_entity.pdbx_description
1 polymer ?
#
loop_
_entity_poly.entity_id
_entity_poly.type
_entity_poly.pdbx_seq_one_letter_code
_entity_poly.pdbx_strand_id
1 'polypeptide(L)'
;MARIGTGQSSGNMYAIAVAALAGVLFFGILMWPSGSDGPARSAELEATPLTTMLDDAATHRYLAALERVKPAVAKRLHRDAADAIASGANADAVAVMVLEAHSDDLEKDAKHLLRADVKYFDQMMRMTQTGFATLSSQAPKYCRPAHYQRFEHMDPTDIAEEMSEFFQYDTQAYQWIMRFNVIVLEAMEDGRKSPNKYDRLNANDQMALQATMMKLMKRPQVAQMMRLQSKSQSEQRRAVMNMNMCSLASDVLSVMNTLPTDTKSRLLGELQHQTRNGDFQRVLRTVQSGI
;
A
#
# COMPACT_ATOMS: atom_id res chain seq x y z
N MET A 1 -0.61 5.70 -51.77
CA MET A 1 -1.82 5.23 -51.06
C MET A 1 -1.53 5.27 -49.57
N ALA A 2 -2.25 6.13 -48.86
CA ALA A 2 -2.20 6.28 -47.43
C ALA A 2 -3.11 5.26 -46.73
N ARG A 3 -2.70 4.81 -45.54
CA ARG A 3 -3.58 4.65 -44.36
C ARG A 3 -2.70 4.75 -43.11
N ILE A 4 -2.68 5.96 -42.57
CA ILE A 4 -2.32 6.31 -41.19
C ILE A 4 -3.61 6.19 -40.37
N GLY A 5 -3.54 5.66 -39.14
CA GLY A 5 -4.62 5.58 -38.15
C GLY A 5 -4.97 4.13 -37.81
N THR A 6 -4.87 3.68 -36.56
CA THR A 6 -5.50 4.29 -35.38
C THR A 6 -4.54 4.44 -34.20
N GLY A 7 -4.55 5.64 -33.59
CA GLY A 7 -3.83 5.93 -32.37
C GLY A 7 -4.42 5.16 -31.19
N GLN A 8 -3.65 4.19 -30.68
CA GLN A 8 -3.88 3.62 -29.37
C GLN A 8 -3.20 4.56 -28.37
N SER A 9 -4.02 5.40 -27.76
CA SER A 9 -3.66 6.48 -26.82
C SER A 9 -2.54 6.08 -25.87
N SER A 10 -1.41 6.77 -25.96
CA SER A 10 -0.33 6.76 -24.96
C SER A 10 -0.87 7.02 -23.54
N GLY A 11 -2.02 7.71 -23.40
CA GLY A 11 -2.70 7.94 -22.13
C GLY A 11 -3.17 6.68 -21.41
N ASN A 12 -3.38 5.55 -22.09
CA ASN A 12 -3.82 4.31 -21.45
C ASN A 12 -2.68 3.60 -20.70
N MET A 13 -1.45 3.63 -21.21
CA MET A 13 -0.30 3.07 -20.49
C MET A 13 0.10 3.93 -19.28
N TYR A 14 -0.08 5.26 -19.35
CA TYR A 14 0.18 6.15 -18.20
C TYR A 14 -0.88 6.00 -17.10
N ALA A 15 -2.15 5.83 -17.46
CA ALA A 15 -3.21 5.50 -16.50
C ALA A 15 -2.95 4.15 -15.82
N ILE A 16 -2.50 3.14 -16.57
CA ILE A 16 -2.11 1.83 -16.03
C ILE A 16 -0.86 1.93 -15.16
N ALA A 17 0.16 2.69 -15.54
CA ALA A 17 1.38 2.85 -14.75
C ALA A 17 1.12 3.60 -13.44
N VAL A 18 0.30 4.65 -13.47
CA VAL A 18 -0.09 5.40 -12.26
C VAL A 18 -1.08 4.61 -11.41
N ALA A 19 -2.00 3.84 -12.00
CA ALA A 19 -2.90 2.94 -11.28
C ALA A 19 -2.19 1.70 -10.74
N ALA A 20 -1.15 1.20 -11.40
CA ALA A 20 -0.30 0.11 -10.91
C ALA A 20 0.65 0.59 -9.82
N LEU A 21 1.22 1.81 -9.93
CA LEU A 21 2.02 2.38 -8.85
C LEU A 21 1.15 2.74 -7.65
N ALA A 22 0.02 3.41 -7.86
CA ALA A 22 -0.97 3.62 -6.80
C ALA A 22 -1.41 2.26 -6.25
N GLY A 23 -1.74 1.29 -7.09
CA GLY A 23 -2.13 -0.07 -6.70
C GLY A 23 -1.08 -0.80 -5.87
N VAL A 24 0.20 -0.75 -6.24
CA VAL A 24 1.31 -1.37 -5.48
C VAL A 24 1.57 -0.63 -4.16
N LEU A 25 1.49 0.70 -4.17
CA LEU A 25 1.64 1.54 -2.98
C LEU A 25 0.47 1.43 -1.99
N PHE A 26 -0.71 1.09 -2.50
CA PHE A 26 -1.93 0.97 -1.72
C PHE A 26 -2.26 -0.48 -1.31
N PHE A 27 -1.92 -1.48 -2.12
CA PHE A 27 -2.44 -2.86 -1.94
C PHE A 27 -1.36 -3.91 -1.66
N GLY A 28 -0.09 -3.70 -2.03
CA GLY A 28 0.95 -4.71 -1.78
C GLY A 28 1.23 -4.98 -0.29
N ILE A 29 0.86 -4.03 0.57
CA ILE A 29 1.00 -4.10 2.04
C ILE A 29 -0.37 -4.32 2.72
N LEU A 30 -1.49 -4.08 2.01
CA LEU A 30 -2.86 -4.15 2.57
C LEU A 30 -3.64 -5.42 2.15
N MET A 31 -3.14 -6.20 1.19
CA MET A 31 -3.78 -7.44 0.69
C MET A 31 -3.12 -8.68 1.27
N TRP A 32 -2.97 -8.74 2.60
CA TRP A 32 -2.69 -10.01 3.26
C TRP A 32 -3.99 -10.85 3.27
N PRO A 33 -3.96 -12.15 2.94
CA PRO A 33 -5.16 -12.98 2.90
C PRO A 33 -5.63 -13.32 4.32
N SER A 34 -6.78 -12.79 4.73
CA SER A 34 -7.44 -13.12 6.00
C SER A 34 -8.73 -13.93 5.79
N GLY A 35 -8.97 -14.89 6.67
CA GLY A 35 -10.13 -15.77 6.66
C GLY A 35 -11.18 -15.45 7.74
N SER A 36 -12.43 -15.26 7.28
CA SER A 36 -13.76 -15.51 7.90
C SER A 36 -14.27 -14.78 9.16
N ASP A 37 -15.35 -14.00 8.94
CA ASP A 37 -16.68 -13.81 9.61
C ASP A 37 -16.91 -13.78 11.14
N GLY A 38 -17.61 -12.71 11.60
CA GLY A 38 -18.42 -12.68 12.85
C GLY A 38 -18.75 -11.28 13.47
N PRO A 39 -19.93 -11.02 14.09
CA PRO A 39 -20.43 -9.65 14.34
C PRO A 39 -20.31 -9.07 15.79
N ALA A 40 -20.33 -7.71 15.81
CA ALA A 40 -20.91 -6.73 16.76
C ALA A 40 -20.28 -6.30 18.15
N ARG A 41 -19.90 -5.00 18.18
CA ARG A 41 -20.24 -3.88 19.13
C ARG A 41 -19.69 -3.85 20.57
N SER A 42 -19.14 -2.81 21.22
CA SER A 42 -18.37 -1.56 20.98
C SER A 42 -17.84 -1.09 22.36
N ALA A 43 -16.77 -0.27 22.41
CA ALA A 43 -16.43 0.83 23.36
C ALA A 43 -15.15 0.72 24.26
N GLU A 44 -14.34 1.79 24.17
CA GLU A 44 -13.33 2.42 25.06
C GLU A 44 -12.20 1.55 25.70
N LEU A 45 -10.96 1.75 25.23
CA LEU A 45 -9.73 1.03 25.60
C LEU A 45 -9.34 1.18 27.09
N GLU A 46 -9.99 0.38 27.94
CA GLU A 46 -9.46 0.03 29.26
C GLU A 46 -8.20 -0.85 29.13
N ALA A 47 -7.44 -0.99 30.22
CA ALA A 47 -6.30 -1.91 30.24
C ALA A 47 -6.77 -3.34 29.92
N THR A 48 -6.47 -3.81 28.72
CA THR A 48 -6.81 -5.16 28.23
C THR A 48 -5.57 -6.06 28.22
N PRO A 49 -5.75 -7.39 28.15
CA PRO A 49 -4.63 -8.31 27.90
C PRO A 49 -3.81 -7.92 26.66
N LEU A 50 -4.48 -7.48 25.59
CA LEU A 50 -3.86 -7.00 24.36
C LEU A 50 -2.94 -5.80 24.59
N THR A 51 -3.44 -4.73 25.23
CA THR A 51 -2.65 -3.51 25.49
C THR A 51 -1.56 -3.71 26.52
N THR A 52 -1.68 -4.73 27.36
CA THR A 52 -0.64 -5.10 28.33
C THR A 52 0.47 -5.91 27.66
N MET A 53 0.12 -6.79 26.71
CA MET A 53 1.10 -7.59 25.97
C MET A 53 1.85 -6.76 24.92
N LEU A 54 1.15 -5.90 24.20
CA LEU A 54 1.71 -5.02 23.16
C LEU A 54 1.77 -3.58 23.66
N ASP A 55 2.61 -3.34 24.68
CA ASP A 55 2.74 -2.05 25.34
C ASP A 55 3.74 -1.12 24.63
N ASP A 56 3.43 -0.74 23.39
CA ASP A 56 4.19 0.25 22.63
C ASP A 56 3.31 1.38 22.09
N ALA A 57 3.91 2.56 21.95
CA ALA A 57 3.18 3.78 21.56
C ALA A 57 2.55 3.70 20.16
N ALA A 58 3.10 2.92 19.22
CA ALA A 58 2.55 2.78 17.88
C ALA A 58 1.29 1.89 17.92
N THR A 59 1.34 0.78 18.66
CA THR A 59 0.17 -0.10 18.86
C THR A 59 -0.94 0.61 19.61
N HIS A 60 -0.65 1.32 20.71
CA HIS A 60 -1.67 2.10 21.43
C HIS A 60 -2.36 3.13 20.53
N ARG A 61 -1.61 3.83 19.68
CA ARG A 61 -2.19 4.79 18.71
C ARG A 61 -3.04 4.10 17.67
N TYR A 62 -2.61 2.96 17.15
CA TYR A 62 -3.39 2.17 16.20
C TYR A 62 -4.69 1.67 16.81
N LEU A 63 -4.65 1.06 17.99
CA LEU A 63 -5.83 0.55 18.69
C LEU A 63 -6.82 1.70 19.00
N ALA A 64 -6.34 2.85 19.46
CA ALA A 64 -7.19 4.02 19.69
C ALA A 64 -7.84 4.54 18.39
N ALA A 65 -7.10 4.56 17.28
CA ALA A 65 -7.68 4.90 15.97
C ALA A 65 -8.71 3.86 15.52
N LEU A 66 -8.41 2.57 15.70
CA LEU A 66 -9.27 1.46 15.33
C LEU A 66 -10.57 1.48 16.13
N GLU A 67 -10.54 1.73 17.43
CA GLU A 67 -11.74 1.87 18.26
C GLU A 67 -12.63 3.03 17.80
N ARG A 68 -12.02 4.18 17.51
CA ARG A 68 -12.72 5.38 17.09
C ARG A 68 -13.36 5.22 15.72
N VAL A 69 -12.66 4.61 14.77
CA VAL A 69 -13.09 4.52 13.37
C VAL A 69 -13.93 3.27 13.12
N LYS A 70 -13.55 2.15 13.74
CA LYS A 70 -14.09 0.79 13.56
C LYS A 70 -14.29 0.08 14.91
N PRO A 71 -15.18 0.58 15.78
CA PRO A 71 -15.36 0.05 17.14
C PRO A 71 -15.73 -1.44 17.20
N ALA A 72 -16.44 -1.94 16.17
CA ALA A 72 -16.77 -3.36 16.08
C ALA A 72 -15.54 -4.22 15.77
N VAL A 73 -14.61 -3.74 14.95
CA VAL A 73 -13.35 -4.42 14.62
C VAL A 73 -12.46 -4.45 15.86
N ALA A 74 -12.25 -3.30 16.50
CA ALA A 74 -11.43 -3.20 17.70
C ALA A 74 -11.92 -4.14 18.81
N LYS A 75 -13.23 -4.19 19.08
CA LYS A 75 -13.76 -5.09 20.11
C LYS A 75 -13.50 -6.57 19.81
N ARG A 76 -13.64 -6.99 18.54
CA ARG A 76 -13.33 -8.37 18.16
C ARG A 76 -11.86 -8.66 18.39
N LEU A 77 -10.97 -7.78 17.90
CA LEU A 77 -9.54 -7.89 18.11
C LEU A 77 -9.17 -8.05 19.60
N HIS A 78 -9.74 -7.22 20.48
CA HIS A 78 -9.49 -7.32 21.93
C HIS A 78 -9.91 -8.66 22.52
N ARG A 79 -11.07 -9.20 22.11
CA ARG A 79 -11.55 -10.51 22.57
C ARG A 79 -10.66 -11.64 22.03
N ASP A 80 -10.42 -11.63 20.72
CA ASP A 80 -9.69 -12.71 20.05
C ASP A 80 -8.22 -12.75 20.54
N ALA A 81 -7.62 -11.58 20.78
CA ALA A 81 -6.31 -11.48 21.42
C ALA A 81 -6.35 -11.97 22.88
N ALA A 82 -7.39 -11.67 23.66
CA ALA A 82 -7.49 -12.17 25.04
C ALA A 82 -7.57 -13.71 25.08
N ASP A 83 -8.35 -14.33 24.20
CA ASP A 83 -8.48 -15.78 24.08
C ASP A 83 -7.16 -16.43 23.64
N ALA A 84 -6.45 -15.80 22.70
CA ALA A 84 -5.14 -16.24 22.23
C ALA A 84 -4.09 -16.17 23.36
N ILE A 85 -4.04 -15.06 24.10
CA ILE A 85 -3.14 -14.86 25.24
C ILE A 85 -3.41 -15.90 26.33
N ALA A 86 -4.69 -16.15 26.65
CA ALA A 86 -5.07 -17.18 27.61
C ALA A 86 -4.66 -18.60 27.16
N SER A 87 -4.56 -18.81 25.85
CA SER A 87 -4.10 -20.07 25.24
C SER A 87 -2.56 -20.15 25.08
N GLY A 88 -1.82 -19.14 25.55
CA GLY A 88 -0.35 -19.14 25.52
C GLY A 88 0.28 -18.47 24.29
N ALA A 89 -0.48 -17.67 23.52
CA ALA A 89 0.10 -16.88 22.44
C ALA A 89 1.15 -15.89 22.96
N ASN A 90 2.24 -15.75 22.21
CA ASN A 90 3.29 -14.78 22.48
C ASN A 90 2.99 -13.42 21.81
N ALA A 91 3.83 -12.42 22.08
CA ALA A 91 3.64 -11.07 21.55
C ALA A 91 3.62 -11.03 20.01
N ASP A 92 4.46 -11.82 19.34
CA ASP A 92 4.50 -11.87 17.87
C ASP A 92 3.19 -12.41 17.27
N ALA A 93 2.66 -13.50 17.84
CA ALA A 93 1.38 -14.06 17.41
C ALA A 93 0.23 -13.06 17.58
N VAL A 94 0.22 -12.32 18.70
CA VAL A 94 -0.78 -11.28 18.94
C VAL A 94 -0.57 -10.07 18.02
N ALA A 95 0.68 -9.69 17.73
CA ALA A 95 1.02 -8.61 16.80
C ALA A 95 0.53 -8.89 15.37
N VAL A 96 0.61 -10.14 14.91
CA VAL A 96 0.02 -10.58 13.63
C VAL A 96 -1.49 -10.37 13.63
N MET A 97 -2.20 -10.74 14.70
CA MET A 97 -3.65 -10.50 14.81
C MET A 97 -4.01 -9.02 14.71
N VAL A 98 -3.19 -8.13 15.30
CA VAL A 98 -3.38 -6.67 15.22
C VAL A 98 -3.22 -6.16 13.78
N LEU A 99 -2.23 -6.68 13.04
CA LEU A 99 -1.98 -6.33 11.64
C LEU A 99 -3.13 -6.76 10.73
N GLU A 100 -3.71 -7.93 10.99
CA GLU A 100 -4.79 -8.51 10.20
C GLU A 100 -6.18 -7.96 10.56
N ALA A 101 -6.34 -7.28 11.70
CA ALA A 101 -7.65 -6.92 12.24
C ALA A 101 -8.56 -6.15 11.26
N HIS A 102 -8.00 -5.34 10.37
CA HIS A 102 -8.76 -4.47 9.47
C HIS A 102 -8.75 -4.91 7.98
N SER A 103 -8.07 -6.00 7.61
CA SER A 103 -7.91 -6.39 6.21
C SER A 103 -9.25 -6.67 5.50
N ASP A 104 -10.19 -7.36 6.16
CA ASP A 104 -11.48 -7.74 5.57
C ASP A 104 -12.43 -6.56 5.28
N ASP A 105 -12.22 -5.43 5.95
CA ASP A 105 -13.08 -4.25 5.81
C ASP A 105 -12.46 -3.18 4.88
N LEU A 106 -11.18 -3.30 4.54
CA LEU A 106 -10.45 -2.37 3.68
C LEU A 106 -11.13 -2.17 2.31
N GLU A 107 -11.58 -3.25 1.65
CA GLU A 107 -12.23 -3.14 0.33
C GLU A 107 -13.52 -2.33 0.42
N LYS A 108 -14.32 -2.53 1.48
CA LYS A 108 -15.60 -1.82 1.68
C LYS A 108 -15.37 -0.34 1.97
N ASP A 109 -14.24 -0.02 2.59
CA ASP A 109 -13.88 1.33 3.02
C ASP A 109 -12.99 2.09 2.04
N ALA A 110 -12.45 1.43 1.01
CA ALA A 110 -11.60 2.04 -0.01
C ALA A 110 -12.26 3.28 -0.67
N LYS A 111 -13.58 3.25 -0.83
CA LYS A 111 -14.35 4.40 -1.36
C LYS A 111 -14.30 5.63 -0.45
N HIS A 112 -14.21 5.45 0.86
CA HIS A 112 -14.10 6.54 1.83
C HIS A 112 -12.70 7.14 1.76
N LEU A 113 -11.70 6.29 1.65
CA LEU A 113 -10.32 6.71 1.50
C LEU A 113 -10.07 7.58 0.26
N LEU A 114 -10.69 7.24 -0.87
CA LEU A 114 -10.64 8.07 -2.08
C LEU A 114 -11.34 9.43 -1.93
N ARG A 115 -12.20 9.60 -0.92
CA ARG A 115 -12.92 10.85 -0.60
C ARG A 115 -12.26 11.64 0.53
N ALA A 116 -11.21 11.11 1.14
CA ALA A 116 -10.43 11.81 2.14
C ALA A 116 -9.74 13.04 1.52
N ASP A 117 -9.38 14.01 2.35
CA ASP A 117 -8.52 15.13 1.99
C ASP A 117 -7.18 14.63 1.40
N VAL A 118 -6.74 15.25 0.31
CA VAL A 118 -5.50 14.93 -0.41
C VAL A 118 -4.25 14.92 0.50
N LYS A 119 -4.28 15.64 1.63
CA LYS A 119 -3.21 15.61 2.64
C LYS A 119 -2.91 14.18 3.14
N TYR A 120 -3.91 13.30 3.21
CA TYR A 120 -3.71 11.92 3.66
C TYR A 120 -2.99 11.11 2.59
N PHE A 121 -3.32 11.32 1.31
CA PHE A 121 -2.57 10.73 0.20
C PHE A 121 -1.10 11.17 0.21
N ASP A 122 -0.85 12.45 0.47
CA ASP A 122 0.50 12.98 0.65
C ASP A 122 1.24 12.38 1.85
N GLN A 123 0.55 12.18 2.99
CA GLN A 123 1.13 11.52 4.16
C GLN A 123 1.48 10.06 3.87
N MET A 124 0.57 9.31 3.25
CA MET A 124 0.80 7.91 2.83
C MET A 124 2.01 7.82 1.89
N MET A 125 2.08 8.65 0.83
CA MET A 125 3.21 8.64 -0.09
C MET A 125 4.56 8.93 0.60
N ARG A 126 4.62 9.93 1.48
CA ARG A 126 5.86 10.24 2.23
C ARG A 126 6.25 9.10 3.17
N MET A 127 5.26 8.49 3.83
CA MET A 127 5.51 7.40 4.75
C MET A 127 5.98 6.14 4.03
N THR A 128 5.38 5.81 2.89
CA THR A 128 5.82 4.69 2.02
C THR A 128 7.21 4.95 1.44
N GLN A 129 7.51 6.20 1.05
CA GLN A 129 8.86 6.55 0.59
C GLN A 129 9.91 6.30 1.67
N THR A 130 9.60 6.68 2.91
CA THR A 130 10.45 6.46 4.10
C THR A 130 10.57 4.96 4.43
N GLY A 131 9.47 4.21 4.28
CA GLY A 131 9.43 2.76 4.44
C GLY A 131 10.36 2.06 3.46
N PHE A 132 10.29 2.39 2.17
CA PHE A 132 11.20 1.84 1.16
C PHE A 132 12.67 2.23 1.39
N ALA A 133 12.94 3.47 1.80
CA ALA A 133 14.30 3.88 2.12
C ALA A 133 14.86 3.06 3.30
N THR A 134 14.05 2.86 4.34
CA THR A 134 14.39 2.03 5.50
C THR A 134 14.63 0.58 5.09
N LEU A 135 13.69 -0.03 4.35
CA LEU A 135 13.77 -1.41 3.86
C LEU A 135 15.03 -1.63 3.02
N SER A 136 15.33 -0.69 2.12
CA SER A 136 16.53 -0.69 1.29
C SER A 136 17.82 -0.70 2.11
N SER A 137 17.85 0.02 3.24
CA SER A 137 19.01 0.13 4.11
C SER A 137 19.17 -1.02 5.11
N GLN A 138 18.06 -1.53 5.67
CA GLN A 138 18.09 -2.44 6.82
C GLN A 138 17.80 -3.89 6.43
N ALA A 139 16.96 -4.12 5.43
CA ALA A 139 16.60 -5.45 4.99
C ALA A 139 16.59 -5.53 3.45
N PRO A 140 17.75 -5.28 2.80
CA PRO A 140 17.86 -5.19 1.34
C PRO A 140 17.46 -6.46 0.59
N LYS A 141 17.34 -7.60 1.28
CA LYS A 141 16.82 -8.85 0.70
C LYS A 141 15.39 -8.66 0.16
N TYR A 142 14.52 -7.97 0.90
CA TYR A 142 13.13 -7.68 0.50
C TYR A 142 13.02 -6.63 -0.60
N CYS A 143 14.13 -5.99 -0.99
CA CYS A 143 14.16 -5.02 -2.08
C CYS A 143 14.58 -5.64 -3.43
N ARG A 144 14.87 -6.94 -3.47
CA ARG A 144 15.38 -7.61 -4.67
C ARG A 144 14.35 -8.61 -5.19
N PRO A 145 13.97 -8.57 -6.48
CA PRO A 145 13.07 -9.58 -7.05
C PRO A 145 13.61 -11.01 -6.91
N ALA A 146 14.93 -11.19 -6.85
CA ALA A 146 15.56 -12.50 -6.67
C ALA A 146 15.16 -13.20 -5.37
N HIS A 147 14.82 -12.42 -4.34
CA HIS A 147 14.34 -12.96 -3.07
C HIS A 147 12.98 -13.63 -3.23
N TYR A 148 12.04 -12.94 -3.89
CA TYR A 148 10.67 -13.41 -4.12
C TYR A 148 10.57 -14.56 -5.13
N GLN A 149 11.56 -14.72 -6.03
CA GLN A 149 11.60 -15.89 -6.92
C GLN A 149 11.65 -17.24 -6.19
N ARG A 150 12.13 -17.23 -4.94
CA ARG A 150 12.15 -18.44 -4.11
C ARG A 150 10.76 -18.84 -3.65
N PHE A 151 9.83 -17.88 -3.55
CA PHE A 151 8.47 -18.12 -3.11
C PHE A 151 7.69 -18.99 -4.10
N GLU A 152 8.07 -19.01 -5.39
CA GLU A 152 7.49 -19.90 -6.40
C GLU A 152 7.56 -21.39 -6.02
N HIS A 153 8.49 -21.76 -5.12
CA HIS A 153 8.75 -23.14 -4.72
C HIS A 153 8.58 -23.36 -3.21
N MET A 154 8.04 -22.38 -2.48
CA MET A 154 7.81 -22.45 -1.04
C MET A 154 6.35 -22.75 -0.75
N ASP A 155 6.10 -23.47 0.34
CA ASP A 155 4.74 -23.66 0.84
C ASP A 155 4.18 -22.33 1.38
N PRO A 156 2.87 -22.07 1.26
CA PRO A 156 2.26 -20.82 1.73
C PRO A 156 2.52 -20.51 3.21
N THR A 157 2.66 -21.52 4.06
CA THR A 157 3.01 -21.38 5.47
C THR A 157 4.42 -20.85 5.66
N ASP A 158 5.37 -21.31 4.85
CA ASP A 158 6.77 -20.90 4.92
C ASP A 158 6.94 -19.47 4.40
N ILE A 159 6.17 -19.09 3.37
CA ILE A 159 6.08 -17.71 2.89
C ILE A 159 5.51 -16.81 3.99
N ALA A 160 4.44 -17.25 4.67
CA ALA A 160 3.84 -16.50 5.76
C ALA A 160 4.84 -16.31 6.91
N GLU A 161 5.60 -17.36 7.28
CA GLU A 161 6.64 -17.29 8.28
C GLU A 161 7.76 -16.31 7.89
N GLU A 162 8.36 -16.45 6.70
CA GLU A 162 9.45 -15.56 6.21
C GLU A 162 9.03 -14.09 6.10
N MET A 163 7.75 -13.84 5.80
CA MET A 163 7.18 -12.48 5.77
C MET A 163 6.84 -11.97 7.18
N SER A 164 6.37 -12.83 8.08
CA SER A 164 6.05 -12.47 9.46
C SER A 164 7.30 -12.10 10.27
N GLU A 165 8.46 -12.71 9.99
CA GLU A 165 9.74 -12.34 10.60
C GLU A 165 10.05 -10.85 10.43
N PHE A 166 9.67 -10.27 9.30
CA PHE A 166 9.90 -8.85 9.03
C PHE A 166 9.03 -7.95 9.92
N PHE A 167 7.85 -8.41 10.32
CA PHE A 167 6.87 -7.64 11.10
C PHE A 167 6.74 -8.11 12.54
N GLN A 168 7.76 -8.81 13.07
CA GLN A 168 7.83 -9.18 14.48
C GLN A 168 7.59 -7.96 15.38
N TYR A 169 7.01 -8.22 16.55
CA TYR A 169 6.72 -7.20 17.53
C TYR A 169 7.98 -6.41 17.92
N ASP A 170 7.82 -5.12 18.21
CA ASP A 170 8.88 -4.16 18.54
C ASP A 170 9.93 -3.90 17.42
N THR A 171 9.76 -4.48 16.23
CA THR A 171 10.61 -4.12 15.08
C THR A 171 10.25 -2.75 14.51
N GLN A 172 11.21 -2.10 13.85
CA GLN A 172 10.96 -0.83 13.15
C GLN A 172 9.90 -0.99 12.05
N ALA A 173 9.85 -2.16 11.41
CA ALA A 173 8.86 -2.50 10.39
C ALA A 173 7.45 -2.55 10.99
N TYR A 174 7.29 -3.25 12.12
CA TYR A 174 6.04 -3.30 12.88
C TYR A 174 5.56 -1.89 13.29
N GLN A 175 6.44 -1.08 13.87
CA GLN A 175 6.11 0.29 14.26
C GLN A 175 5.78 1.18 13.04
N TRP A 176 6.41 0.94 11.89
CA TRP A 176 6.10 1.64 10.64
C TRP A 176 4.71 1.27 10.13
N ILE A 177 4.36 -0.02 10.07
CA ILE A 177 3.05 -0.45 9.56
C ILE A 177 1.91 -0.04 10.49
N MET A 178 2.10 -0.06 11.82
CA MET A 178 1.12 0.47 12.78
C MET A 178 0.81 1.95 12.51
N ARG A 179 1.85 2.78 12.37
CA ARG A 179 1.70 4.20 12.05
C ARG A 179 1.06 4.44 10.68
N PHE A 180 1.35 3.58 9.69
CA PHE A 180 0.76 3.68 8.36
C PHE A 180 -0.75 3.38 8.42
N ASN A 181 -1.13 2.33 9.15
CA ASN A 181 -2.54 1.98 9.34
C ASN A 181 -3.33 3.06 10.11
N VAL A 182 -2.70 3.79 11.05
CA VAL A 182 -3.34 4.97 11.66
C VAL A 182 -3.72 6.01 10.61
N ILE A 183 -2.81 6.35 9.69
CA ILE A 183 -3.08 7.32 8.61
C ILE A 183 -4.22 6.82 7.72
N VAL A 184 -4.24 5.54 7.39
CA VAL A 184 -5.30 4.92 6.59
C VAL A 184 -6.66 5.03 7.29
N LEU A 185 -6.73 4.67 8.58
CA LEU A 185 -7.96 4.76 9.38
C LEU A 185 -8.45 6.21 9.51
N GLU A 186 -7.55 7.16 9.76
CA GLU A 186 -7.88 8.59 9.82
C GLU A 186 -8.40 9.12 8.50
N ALA A 187 -7.77 8.72 7.38
CA ALA A 187 -8.21 9.11 6.05
C ALA A 187 -9.59 8.53 5.72
N MET A 188 -9.87 7.27 6.07
CA MET A 188 -11.21 6.69 5.92
C MET A 188 -12.25 7.45 6.75
N GLU A 189 -11.90 7.83 7.98
CA GLU A 189 -12.80 8.59 8.83
C GLU A 189 -13.09 9.97 8.25
N ASP A 190 -12.06 10.68 7.79
CA ASP A 190 -12.15 11.97 7.13
C ASP A 190 -13.05 11.88 5.88
N GLY A 191 -12.79 10.93 4.99
CA GLY A 191 -13.60 10.73 3.79
C GLY A 191 -15.02 10.22 4.05
N ARG A 192 -15.31 9.74 5.26
CA ARG A 192 -16.68 9.43 5.72
C ARG A 192 -17.37 10.67 6.29
N LYS A 193 -16.69 11.47 7.11
CA LYS A 193 -17.26 12.64 7.81
C LYS A 193 -17.34 13.89 6.92
N SER A 194 -16.34 14.08 6.07
CA SER A 194 -16.13 15.26 5.23
C SER A 194 -15.75 14.82 3.80
N PRO A 195 -16.66 14.16 3.06
CA PRO A 195 -16.32 13.57 1.77
C PRO A 195 -15.98 14.64 0.72
N ASN A 196 -14.75 14.60 0.20
CA ASN A 196 -14.33 15.42 -0.91
C ASN A 196 -14.75 14.84 -2.25
N LYS A 197 -15.18 15.72 -3.16
CA LYS A 197 -15.39 15.41 -4.58
C LYS A 197 -14.29 16.09 -5.36
N TYR A 198 -13.51 15.28 -6.06
CA TYR A 198 -12.43 15.79 -6.88
C TYR A 198 -12.85 15.81 -8.34
N ASP A 199 -12.43 16.86 -9.05
CA ASP A 199 -12.59 16.94 -10.48
C ASP A 199 -11.73 15.90 -11.20
N ARG A 200 -12.03 15.66 -12.48
CA ARG A 200 -11.14 14.87 -13.36
C ARG A 200 -9.90 15.67 -13.77
N LEU A 201 -8.91 14.93 -14.27
CA LEU A 201 -7.71 15.49 -14.87
C LEU A 201 -8.05 16.41 -16.05
N ASN A 202 -7.28 17.48 -16.19
CA ASN A 202 -7.35 18.43 -17.28
C ASN A 202 -6.01 18.52 -18.05
N ALA A 203 -5.93 19.42 -19.03
CA ALA A 203 -4.72 19.60 -19.85
C ALA A 203 -3.50 20.07 -19.04
N ASN A 204 -3.68 20.89 -18.01
CA ASN A 204 -2.58 21.35 -17.16
C ASN A 204 -2.00 20.19 -16.32
N ASP A 205 -2.86 19.28 -15.87
CA ASP A 205 -2.43 18.08 -15.16
C ASP A 205 -1.60 17.16 -16.05
N GLN A 206 -1.96 17.03 -17.34
CA GLN A 206 -1.18 16.26 -18.30
C GLN A 206 0.24 16.82 -18.45
N MET A 207 0.40 18.15 -18.50
CA MET A 207 1.72 18.78 -18.55
C MET A 207 2.52 18.52 -17.26
N ALA A 208 1.88 18.63 -16.09
CA ALA A 208 2.53 18.35 -14.81
C ALA A 208 2.99 16.88 -14.71
N LEU A 209 2.17 15.94 -15.17
CA LEU A 209 2.50 14.51 -15.25
C LEU A 209 3.64 14.23 -16.23
N GLN A 210 3.63 14.87 -17.41
CA GLN A 210 4.72 14.75 -18.38
C GLN A 210 6.05 15.30 -17.82
N ALA A 211 6.02 16.45 -17.16
CA ALA A 211 7.20 17.02 -16.49
C ALA A 211 7.73 16.08 -15.39
N THR A 212 6.82 15.46 -14.64
CA THR A 212 7.12 14.45 -13.61
C THR A 212 7.77 13.21 -14.23
N MET A 213 7.24 12.71 -15.35
CA MET A 213 7.85 11.61 -16.11
C MET A 213 9.25 11.97 -16.61
N MET A 214 9.47 13.18 -17.11
CA MET A 214 10.80 13.64 -17.52
C MET A 214 11.79 13.71 -16.36
N LYS A 215 11.35 14.11 -15.16
CA LYS A 215 12.17 14.02 -13.94
C LYS A 215 12.51 12.58 -13.60
N LEU A 216 11.55 11.66 -13.75
CA LEU A 216 11.73 10.24 -13.48
C LEU A 216 12.74 9.60 -14.45
N MET A 217 12.69 9.91 -15.74
CA MET A 217 13.65 9.42 -16.74
C MET A 217 15.10 9.81 -16.45
N LYS A 218 15.31 10.90 -15.70
CA LYS A 218 16.65 11.34 -15.26
C LYS A 218 17.16 10.57 -14.03
N ARG A 219 16.34 9.73 -13.41
CA ARG A 219 16.76 8.92 -12.26
C ARG A 219 17.68 7.79 -12.71
N PRO A 220 18.77 7.50 -11.98
CA PRO A 220 19.75 6.49 -12.38
C PRO A 220 19.15 5.11 -12.64
N GLN A 221 18.21 4.66 -11.81
CA GLN A 221 17.60 3.33 -11.94
C GLN A 221 16.67 3.23 -13.16
N VAL A 222 15.95 4.30 -13.49
CA VAL A 222 15.09 4.34 -14.69
C VAL A 222 15.95 4.39 -15.95
N ALA A 223 17.02 5.18 -15.95
CA ALA A 223 18.00 5.19 -17.03
C ALA A 223 18.67 3.82 -17.21
N GLN A 224 18.96 3.12 -16.12
CA GLN A 224 19.45 1.74 -16.16
C GLN A 224 18.43 0.81 -16.82
N MET A 225 17.15 0.86 -16.43
CA MET A 225 16.09 0.07 -17.06
C MET A 225 15.97 0.34 -18.57
N MET A 226 16.04 1.60 -19.00
CA MET A 226 16.01 1.93 -20.44
C MET A 226 17.18 1.32 -21.21
N ARG A 227 18.39 1.28 -20.60
CA ARG A 227 19.56 0.62 -21.20
C ARG A 227 19.43 -0.90 -21.27
N LEU A 228 18.57 -1.51 -20.45
CA LEU A 228 18.32 -2.94 -20.52
C LEU A 228 17.47 -3.30 -21.75
N GLN A 229 16.66 -2.38 -22.30
CA GLN A 229 15.78 -2.67 -23.44
C GLN A 229 16.51 -3.12 -24.70
N SER A 230 17.79 -2.74 -24.87
CA SER A 230 18.62 -3.15 -26.00
C SER A 230 19.37 -4.47 -25.77
N LYS A 231 19.21 -5.12 -24.61
CA LYS A 231 19.88 -6.38 -24.24
C LYS A 231 19.01 -7.59 -24.53
N SER A 232 19.61 -8.78 -24.54
CA SER A 232 18.86 -10.04 -24.66
C SER A 232 17.94 -10.26 -23.45
N GLN A 233 16.87 -11.05 -23.63
CA GLN A 233 15.89 -11.31 -22.56
C GLN A 233 16.53 -11.91 -21.29
N SER A 234 17.54 -12.76 -21.44
CA SER A 234 18.26 -13.38 -20.32
C SER A 234 19.10 -12.36 -19.53
N GLU A 235 19.77 -11.44 -20.24
CA GLU A 235 20.50 -10.33 -19.61
C GLU A 235 19.57 -9.34 -18.92
N GLN A 236 18.42 -9.02 -19.54
CA GLN A 236 17.39 -8.18 -18.95
C GLN A 236 16.88 -8.78 -17.64
N ARG A 237 16.48 -10.07 -17.67
CA ARG A 237 16.02 -10.80 -16.48
C ARG A 237 17.07 -10.73 -15.37
N ARG A 238 18.33 -11.09 -15.67
CA ARG A 238 19.43 -11.08 -14.69
C ARG A 238 19.65 -9.70 -14.07
N ALA A 239 19.57 -8.64 -14.87
CA ALA A 239 19.75 -7.28 -14.37
C ALA A 239 18.58 -6.83 -13.47
N VAL A 240 17.34 -7.14 -13.85
CA VAL A 240 16.14 -6.87 -13.04
C VAL A 240 16.18 -7.63 -11.72
N MET A 241 16.58 -8.91 -11.73
CA MET A 241 16.66 -9.73 -10.50
C MET A 241 17.57 -9.12 -9.43
N ASN A 242 18.61 -8.39 -9.85
CA ASN A 242 19.60 -7.78 -8.96
C ASN A 242 19.32 -6.30 -8.65
N MET A 243 18.27 -5.72 -9.24
CA MET A 243 17.92 -4.32 -9.02
C MET A 243 17.29 -4.12 -7.64
N ASN A 244 17.57 -2.98 -7.02
CA ASN A 244 16.95 -2.57 -5.76
C ASN A 244 15.61 -1.86 -6.04
N MET A 245 14.51 -2.61 -5.97
CA MET A 245 13.16 -2.13 -6.23
C MET A 245 12.66 -1.12 -5.21
N CYS A 246 13.13 -1.18 -3.97
CA CYS A 246 12.79 -0.18 -2.95
C CYS A 246 13.35 1.20 -3.32
N SER A 247 14.60 1.25 -3.78
CA SER A 247 15.19 2.50 -4.26
C SER A 247 14.47 3.03 -5.51
N LEU A 248 14.08 2.15 -6.45
CA LEU A 248 13.26 2.54 -7.60
C LEU A 248 11.92 3.14 -7.14
N ALA A 249 11.21 2.44 -6.26
CA ALA A 249 9.91 2.87 -5.76
C ALA A 249 10.02 4.18 -4.95
N SER A 250 11.07 4.33 -4.14
CA SER A 250 11.36 5.57 -3.41
C SER A 250 11.64 6.75 -4.35
N ASP A 251 12.38 6.53 -5.44
CA ASP A 251 12.63 7.54 -6.47
C ASP A 251 11.34 7.95 -7.18
N VAL A 252 10.49 6.99 -7.54
CA VAL A 252 9.19 7.28 -8.16
C VAL A 252 8.32 8.09 -7.21
N LEU A 253 8.16 7.64 -5.96
CA LEU A 253 7.41 8.35 -4.93
C LEU A 253 7.93 9.75 -4.69
N SER A 254 9.25 9.92 -4.62
CA SER A 254 9.90 11.23 -4.47
C SER A 254 9.50 12.18 -5.59
N VAL A 255 9.50 11.70 -6.84
CA VAL A 255 9.13 12.50 -8.01
C VAL A 255 7.62 12.79 -8.04
N MET A 256 6.78 11.80 -7.75
CA MET A 256 5.32 11.95 -7.65
C MET A 256 4.90 12.93 -6.54
N ASN A 257 5.64 12.93 -5.42
CA ASN A 257 5.43 13.89 -4.33
C ASN A 257 5.62 15.35 -4.78
N THR A 258 6.34 15.61 -5.89
CA THR A 258 6.52 16.95 -6.46
C THR A 258 5.37 17.44 -7.33
N LEU A 259 4.35 16.61 -7.58
CA LEU A 259 3.16 17.05 -8.30
C LEU A 259 2.42 18.16 -7.53
N PRO A 260 1.82 19.13 -8.23
CA PRO A 260 0.94 20.11 -7.60
C PRO A 260 -0.20 19.42 -6.84
N THR A 261 -0.61 20.00 -5.72
CA THR A 261 -1.71 19.48 -4.89
C THR A 261 -3.00 19.33 -5.68
N ASP A 262 -3.31 20.27 -6.58
CA ASP A 262 -4.49 20.21 -7.45
C ASP A 262 -4.44 19.01 -8.41
N THR A 263 -3.25 18.71 -8.96
CA THR A 263 -3.06 17.55 -9.84
C THR A 263 -3.23 16.25 -9.07
N LYS A 264 -2.69 16.16 -7.84
CA LYS A 264 -2.90 14.98 -6.97
C LYS A 264 -4.38 14.81 -6.61
N SER A 265 -5.07 15.90 -6.31
CA SER A 265 -6.51 15.89 -6.05
C SER A 265 -7.29 15.37 -7.27
N ARG A 266 -6.96 15.85 -8.48
CA ARG A 266 -7.61 15.38 -9.72
C ARG A 266 -7.24 13.93 -10.10
N LEU A 267 -6.07 13.45 -9.70
CA LEU A 267 -5.73 12.02 -9.78
C LEU A 267 -6.65 11.17 -8.89
N LEU A 268 -6.93 11.63 -7.66
CA LEU A 268 -7.93 10.99 -6.79
C LEU A 268 -9.33 11.05 -7.43
N GLY A 269 -9.68 12.14 -8.12
CA GLY A 269 -10.93 12.25 -8.88
C GLY A 269 -11.07 11.23 -10.01
N GLU A 270 -9.98 10.92 -10.72
CA GLU A 270 -9.97 9.87 -11.73
C GLU A 270 -10.15 8.47 -11.09
N LEU A 271 -9.49 8.21 -9.96
CA LEU A 271 -9.69 6.96 -9.20
C LEU A 271 -11.12 6.83 -8.68
N GLN A 272 -11.71 7.90 -8.12
CA GLN A 272 -13.11 7.94 -7.71
C GLN A 272 -14.05 7.57 -8.88
N HIS A 273 -13.76 8.06 -10.08
CA HIS A 273 -14.54 7.76 -11.28
C HIS A 273 -14.44 6.28 -11.68
N GLN A 274 -13.22 5.72 -11.69
CA GLN A 274 -12.98 4.31 -12.04
C GLN A 274 -13.61 3.35 -11.03
N THR A 275 -13.53 3.64 -9.73
CA THR A 275 -14.19 2.84 -8.68
C THR A 275 -15.70 2.85 -8.82
N ARG A 276 -16.31 3.99 -9.15
CA ARG A 276 -17.77 4.07 -9.37
C ARG A 276 -18.23 3.25 -10.57
N ASN A 277 -17.40 3.13 -11.60
CA ASN A 277 -17.75 2.42 -12.84
C ASN A 277 -17.47 0.90 -12.76
N GLY A 278 -17.01 0.37 -11.62
CA GLY A 278 -16.70 -1.05 -11.45
C GLY A 278 -15.38 -1.50 -12.09
N ASP A 279 -14.64 -0.59 -12.74
CA ASP A 279 -13.33 -0.88 -13.34
C ASP A 279 -12.25 -1.11 -12.28
N PHE A 280 -12.46 -0.67 -11.05
CA PHE A 280 -11.51 -0.86 -9.97
C PHE A 280 -11.27 -2.33 -9.62
N GLN A 281 -12.30 -3.18 -9.60
CA GLN A 281 -12.11 -4.62 -9.42
C GLN A 281 -11.42 -5.28 -10.62
N ARG A 282 -11.48 -4.67 -11.80
CA ARG A 282 -10.75 -5.14 -13.00
C ARG A 282 -9.28 -4.74 -12.94
N VAL A 283 -8.98 -3.52 -12.47
CA VAL A 283 -7.63 -3.03 -12.20
C VAL A 283 -6.96 -3.84 -11.09
N LEU A 284 -7.65 -4.08 -9.97
CA LEU A 284 -7.16 -4.93 -8.88
C LEU A 284 -6.86 -6.35 -9.36
N ARG A 285 -7.77 -6.97 -10.13
CA ARG A 285 -7.52 -8.29 -10.73
C ARG A 285 -6.34 -8.29 -11.69
N THR A 286 -6.14 -7.22 -12.46
CA THR A 286 -5.03 -7.11 -13.42
C THR A 286 -3.68 -6.97 -12.70
N VAL A 287 -3.65 -6.25 -11.57
CA VAL A 287 -2.46 -6.14 -10.72
C VAL A 287 -2.16 -7.48 -10.04
N GLN A 288 -3.18 -8.18 -9.54
CA GLN A 288 -3.03 -9.52 -8.95
C GLN A 288 -2.63 -10.60 -9.97
N SER A 289 -3.09 -10.51 -11.22
CA SER A 289 -2.73 -11.46 -12.28
C SER A 289 -1.40 -11.14 -12.98
N GLY A 290 -0.79 -10.00 -12.63
CA GLY A 290 0.51 -9.55 -13.16
C GLY A 290 1.69 -9.85 -12.21
N ILE A 291 1.41 -10.48 -11.07
CA ILE A 291 2.36 -11.16 -10.19
C ILE A 291 2.21 -12.66 -10.48
#